data_AF-A0A1H2FUV8-F1
#
_entry.id   AF-A0A1H2FUV8-F1
#
_cell.length_a   1.000
_cell.length_b   1.000
_cell.length_c   1.000
_cell.angle_alpha   90.00
_cell.angle_beta   90.00
_cell.angle_gamma   90.00
#
_symmetry.space_group_name_H-M   'P 1'
#
loop_
_entity.id
_entity.type
_entity.pdbx_description
1 polymer ?
#
loop_
_entity_poly.entity_id
_entity_poly.type
_entity_poly.pdbx_seq_one_letter_code
_entity_poly.pdbx_strand_id
1 'polypeptide(L)'
;MSIVETGGIVMPLEASTPRHIASSVRIGSLLRSLAVLTGSALAMAGLAGPAASQAVENRVMFSAPAPIAAVSMNGAAAEWRAIQQNVVEVTIRGDDTGISCTNTFDFRFEGAPDGRIIANHCHGETHFAAVPGQTVDAQERHDGNEDVGFNELARGPGPATGSQQATDRGELELAPGPRQKSVEDQFKWQFSSPAGERPVLALAVPETDQVVLVATCLPETKRIKTFFLMYPDALSQGATPKLTYRVDETPPVTYDLGYEPLPFFDNPKTPALYTNSRHSLFYLLAKGQTVRFEMNGEIADTFSLSGSAREIRPFLEACHALEG
;
A
#
# COMPACT_ATOMS: atom_id res chain seq x y z
N MET A 1 -54.68 40.84 -14.53
CA MET A 1 -53.69 41.76 -15.14
C MET A 1 -52.54 41.89 -14.16
N SER A 2 -51.43 41.24 -14.48
CA SER A 2 -50.04 41.48 -14.05
C SER A 2 -49.27 40.20 -14.33
N ILE A 3 -48.65 40.20 -15.50
CA ILE A 3 -47.66 39.23 -15.97
C ILE A 3 -46.35 39.68 -15.34
N VAL A 4 -45.61 38.76 -14.71
CA VAL A 4 -44.22 38.98 -14.34
C VAL A 4 -43.40 37.87 -14.98
N GLU A 5 -42.82 38.22 -16.12
CA GLU A 5 -41.73 37.51 -16.80
C GLU A 5 -40.42 37.78 -16.06
N THR A 6 -39.69 36.73 -15.73
CA THR A 6 -38.21 36.71 -15.63
C THR A 6 -37.85 35.27 -16.00
N GLY A 7 -37.16 34.98 -17.10
CA GLY A 7 -35.94 35.61 -17.60
C GLY A 7 -34.85 34.54 -17.54
N GLY A 8 -34.98 33.53 -18.40
CA GLY A 8 -34.04 32.40 -18.48
C GLY A 8 -32.71 32.83 -19.07
N ILE A 9 -31.62 32.33 -18.49
CA ILE A 9 -30.27 32.43 -19.05
C ILE A 9 -29.93 31.07 -19.65
N VAL A 10 -29.88 31.04 -20.98
CA VAL A 10 -29.36 29.92 -21.78
C VAL A 10 -27.88 30.19 -21.99
N MET A 11 -27.00 29.31 -21.47
CA MET A 11 -25.59 29.30 -21.84
C MET A 11 -25.39 28.43 -23.08
N PRO A 12 -24.67 28.89 -24.12
CA PRO A 12 -24.33 28.03 -25.25
C PRO A 12 -23.19 27.07 -24.88
N LEU A 13 -23.42 25.78 -25.15
CA LEU A 13 -22.38 24.77 -25.32
C LEU A 13 -21.57 25.12 -26.58
N GLU A 14 -20.29 25.46 -26.42
CA GLU A 14 -19.33 25.35 -27.51
C GLU A 14 -18.58 24.02 -27.38
N ALA A 15 -18.78 23.17 -28.38
CA ALA A 15 -18.04 21.94 -28.60
C ALA A 15 -16.72 22.27 -29.32
N SER A 16 -15.58 21.93 -28.71
CA SER A 16 -14.30 21.87 -29.42
C SER A 16 -13.72 20.46 -29.33
N THR A 17 -13.69 19.76 -30.46
CA THR A 17 -13.01 18.48 -30.68
C THR A 17 -11.79 18.67 -31.60
N PRO A 18 -10.87 17.69 -31.70
CA PRO A 18 -9.45 17.88 -31.44
C PRO A 18 -8.60 18.10 -32.70
N ARG A 19 -7.40 18.69 -32.53
CA ARG A 19 -6.33 18.64 -33.52
C ARG A 19 -5.35 17.52 -33.19
N HIS A 20 -5.37 16.47 -34.00
CA HIS A 20 -4.27 15.54 -34.17
C HIS A 20 -3.05 16.26 -34.78
N ILE A 21 -1.88 16.10 -34.18
CA ILE A 21 -0.60 16.32 -34.86
C ILE A 21 0.19 15.01 -34.77
N ALA A 22 0.21 14.29 -35.88
CA ALA A 22 1.18 13.25 -36.15
C ALA A 22 2.53 13.90 -36.43
N SER A 23 3.59 13.44 -35.77
CA SER A 23 4.96 13.74 -36.16
C SER A 23 5.71 12.45 -36.43
N SER A 24 5.82 12.15 -37.71
CA SER A 24 6.77 11.24 -38.31
C SER A 24 8.16 11.87 -38.30
N VAL A 25 9.17 11.18 -37.76
CA VAL A 25 10.58 11.51 -38.02
C VAL A 25 11.22 10.40 -38.83
N ARG A 26 11.84 10.84 -39.92
CA ARG A 26 12.45 10.04 -40.98
C ARG A 26 13.80 9.45 -40.56
N ILE A 27 14.02 8.30 -41.17
CA ILE A 27 15.27 7.56 -41.40
C ILE A 27 16.37 8.48 -41.94
N GLY A 28 17.54 8.44 -41.30
CA GLY A 28 18.80 8.96 -41.81
C GLY A 28 19.82 7.83 -41.89
N SER A 29 19.88 7.18 -43.06
CA SER A 29 21.01 6.35 -43.50
C SER A 29 22.19 7.25 -43.84
N LEU A 30 23.40 6.92 -43.37
CA LEU A 30 24.61 7.11 -44.18
C LEU A 30 25.74 6.18 -43.74
N LEU A 31 26.21 5.48 -44.75
CA LEU A 31 27.22 4.44 -44.86
C LEU A 31 28.66 4.95 -44.73
N ARG A 32 29.54 3.97 -44.47
CA ARG A 32 30.99 3.85 -44.80
C ARG A 32 32.00 4.45 -43.82
N SER A 33 32.78 3.56 -43.20
CA SER A 33 34.17 3.32 -43.64
C SER A 33 34.67 1.94 -43.23
N LEU A 34 35.40 1.33 -44.16
CA LEU A 34 36.01 0.01 -44.14
C LEU A 34 37.48 0.12 -43.71
N ALA A 35 38.07 -1.02 -43.32
CA ALA A 35 39.49 -1.29 -43.05
C ALA A 35 39.93 -0.99 -41.59
N VAL A 36 40.67 -1.84 -40.87
CA VAL A 36 41.77 -2.76 -41.24
C VAL A 36 41.82 -3.94 -40.25
N LEU A 37 41.99 -5.17 -40.76
CA LEU A 37 42.42 -6.33 -39.96
C LEU A 37 43.90 -6.18 -39.58
N THR A 38 44.20 -6.13 -38.29
CA THR A 38 45.48 -6.61 -37.76
C THR A 38 45.24 -7.41 -36.49
N GLY A 39 45.63 -8.68 -36.54
CA GLY A 39 45.54 -9.60 -35.44
C GLY A 39 46.56 -9.26 -34.36
N SER A 40 46.12 -9.36 -33.12
CA SER A 40 46.99 -9.56 -31.97
C SER A 40 46.24 -10.46 -31.00
N ALA A 41 46.79 -11.66 -30.80
CA ALA A 41 46.36 -12.57 -29.77
C ALA A 41 46.65 -11.93 -28.41
N LEU A 42 45.60 -11.45 -27.73
CA LEU A 42 45.68 -11.09 -26.31
C LEU A 42 45.21 -12.29 -25.48
N ALA A 43 46.03 -12.62 -24.50
CA ALA A 43 45.75 -13.60 -23.47
C ALA A 43 44.41 -13.30 -22.77
N MET A 44 43.49 -14.27 -22.79
CA MET A 44 42.29 -14.28 -21.96
C MET A 44 42.69 -14.56 -20.51
N ALA A 45 43.21 -13.54 -19.82
CA ALA A 45 43.22 -13.53 -18.36
C ALA A 45 41.80 -13.18 -17.91
N GLY A 46 41.07 -14.19 -17.43
CA GLY A 46 39.72 -14.05 -16.89
C GLY A 46 39.72 -13.17 -15.65
N LEU A 47 39.53 -11.86 -15.85
CA LEU A 47 39.10 -10.94 -14.82
C LEU A 47 37.61 -11.17 -14.61
N ALA A 48 37.26 -12.06 -13.68
CA ALA A 48 35.95 -12.01 -13.06
C ALA A 48 35.88 -10.66 -12.31
N GLY A 49 35.35 -9.65 -12.99
CA GLY A 49 35.01 -8.38 -12.34
C GLY A 49 34.04 -8.69 -11.19
N PRO A 50 34.16 -8.01 -10.04
CA PRO A 50 33.20 -8.18 -8.96
C PRO A 50 31.80 -7.98 -9.55
N ALA A 51 30.92 -8.96 -9.32
CA ALA A 51 29.52 -8.83 -9.68
C ALA A 51 29.02 -7.52 -9.08
N ALA A 52 28.57 -6.60 -9.93
CA ALA A 52 27.98 -5.35 -9.47
C ALA A 52 26.77 -5.71 -8.62
N SER A 53 26.92 -5.58 -7.30
CA SER A 53 25.80 -5.68 -6.37
C SER A 53 24.78 -4.64 -6.81
N GLN A 54 23.59 -5.07 -7.18
CA GLN A 54 22.51 -4.13 -7.47
C GLN A 54 22.17 -3.46 -6.14
N ALA A 55 22.51 -2.18 -6.02
CA ALA A 55 22.17 -1.40 -4.84
C ALA A 55 20.65 -1.48 -4.64
N VAL A 56 20.22 -1.87 -3.43
CA VAL A 56 18.81 -1.85 -3.06
C VAL A 56 18.40 -0.39 -2.96
N GLU A 57 17.36 0.00 -3.69
CA GLU A 57 16.82 1.37 -3.70
C GLU A 57 15.38 1.35 -3.20
N ASN A 58 15.04 2.27 -2.30
CA ASN A 58 13.66 2.55 -1.90
C ASN A 58 13.31 4.02 -2.13
N ARG A 59 12.02 4.33 -2.27
CA ARG A 59 11.50 5.67 -2.58
C ARG A 59 10.47 6.06 -1.54
N VAL A 60 10.56 7.28 -1.03
CA VAL A 60 9.63 7.82 -0.03
C VAL A 60 9.04 9.12 -0.54
N MET A 61 7.72 9.30 -0.38
CA MET A 61 7.02 10.50 -0.83
C MET A 61 6.83 11.50 0.31
N PHE A 62 6.96 12.79 -0.02
CA PHE A 62 6.71 13.89 0.91
C PHE A 62 5.82 14.92 0.25
N SER A 63 4.79 15.38 0.97
CA SER A 63 3.98 16.55 0.60
C SER A 63 4.25 17.73 1.52
N ALA A 64 4.07 18.95 1.01
CA ALA A 64 4.25 20.16 1.79
C ALA A 64 3.22 21.25 1.43
N PRO A 65 2.98 22.22 2.32
CA PRO A 65 2.15 23.40 1.99
C PRO A 65 2.90 24.46 1.18
N ALA A 66 4.22 24.34 1.01
CA ALA A 66 5.07 25.26 0.25
C ALA A 66 6.02 24.49 -0.69
N PRO A 67 6.49 25.10 -1.80
CA PRO A 67 7.43 24.46 -2.71
C PRO A 67 8.74 24.06 -2.01
N ILE A 68 9.23 22.86 -2.32
CA ILE A 68 10.46 22.31 -1.74
C ILE A 68 11.63 22.65 -2.68
N ALA A 69 12.57 23.44 -2.18
CA ALA A 69 13.77 23.87 -2.90
C ALA A 69 14.92 22.85 -2.79
N ALA A 70 15.04 22.17 -1.66
CA ALA A 70 16.06 21.14 -1.44
C ALA A 70 15.64 20.17 -0.34
N VAL A 71 16.15 18.94 -0.44
CA VAL A 71 16.04 17.91 0.59
C VAL A 71 17.44 17.41 0.95
N SER A 72 17.74 17.34 2.25
CA SER A 72 18.89 16.57 2.76
C SER A 72 18.42 15.39 3.60
N MET A 73 19.16 14.29 3.52
CA MET A 73 18.91 13.07 4.28
C MET A 73 20.16 12.75 5.10
N ASN A 74 19.98 12.55 6.42
CA ASN A 74 21.03 12.21 7.36
C ASN A 74 22.24 13.19 7.28
N GLY A 75 21.96 14.48 7.08
CA GLY A 75 22.98 15.54 7.01
C GLY A 75 23.67 15.68 5.64
N ALA A 76 23.35 14.86 4.65
CA ALA A 76 23.87 14.96 3.28
C ALA A 76 22.77 15.36 2.28
N ALA A 77 23.14 15.95 1.15
CA ALA A 77 22.17 16.23 0.09
C ALA A 77 21.52 14.91 -0.38
N ALA A 78 20.20 14.84 -0.39
CA ALA A 78 19.47 13.65 -0.81
C ALA A 78 19.37 13.58 -2.34
N GLU A 79 19.25 12.39 -2.88
CA GLU A 79 18.75 12.20 -4.25
C GLU A 79 17.22 12.29 -4.20
N TRP A 80 16.63 13.27 -4.88
CA TRP A 80 15.19 13.46 -4.90
C TRP A 80 14.72 14.04 -6.24
N ARG A 81 13.43 13.88 -6.53
CA ARG A 81 12.78 14.53 -7.68
C ARG A 81 11.44 15.12 -7.28
N ALA A 82 11.10 16.26 -7.87
CA ALA A 82 9.75 16.81 -7.77
C ALA A 82 8.79 15.98 -8.63
N ILE A 83 7.69 15.54 -8.02
CA ILE A 83 6.57 14.88 -8.71
C ILE A 83 5.50 15.91 -9.04
N GLN A 84 5.26 16.85 -8.11
CA GLN A 84 4.37 18.00 -8.25
C GLN A 84 4.98 19.20 -7.53
N GLN A 85 4.37 20.38 -7.63
CA GLN A 85 4.91 21.64 -7.09
C GLN A 85 5.30 21.55 -5.60
N ASN A 86 4.53 20.81 -4.80
CA ASN A 86 4.80 20.60 -3.38
C ASN A 86 4.89 19.13 -2.98
N VAL A 87 5.15 18.24 -3.95
CA VAL A 87 5.30 16.80 -3.70
C VAL A 87 6.63 16.34 -4.27
N VAL A 88 7.47 15.77 -3.41
CA VAL A 88 8.78 15.24 -3.79
C VAL A 88 8.88 13.76 -3.46
N GLU A 89 9.66 13.05 -4.25
CA GLU A 89 10.04 11.66 -4.01
C GLU A 89 11.54 11.63 -3.71
N VAL A 90 11.92 11.05 -2.58
CA VAL A 90 13.31 10.95 -2.12
C VAL A 90 13.78 9.50 -2.22
N THR A 91 14.93 9.28 -2.86
CA THR A 91 15.53 7.96 -3.00
C THR A 91 16.43 7.65 -1.82
N ILE A 92 16.20 6.52 -1.17
CA ILE A 92 17.04 5.95 -0.11
C ILE A 92 17.84 4.80 -0.71
N ARG A 93 19.16 4.94 -0.77
CA ARG A 93 20.08 3.91 -1.25
C ARG A 93 20.61 3.12 -0.07
N GLY A 94 20.51 1.79 -0.15
CA GLY A 94 21.20 0.91 0.77
C GLY A 94 22.68 0.77 0.39
N ASP A 95 23.50 0.45 1.38
CA ASP A 95 24.87 -0.01 1.14
C ASP A 95 24.95 -1.54 1.32
N ASP A 96 26.17 -2.07 1.42
CA ASP A 96 26.39 -3.51 1.63
C ASP A 96 25.81 -4.03 2.97
N THR A 97 25.41 -3.14 3.88
CA THR A 97 24.75 -3.45 5.16
C THR A 97 23.22 -3.35 5.09
N GLY A 98 22.66 -2.88 3.97
CA GLY A 98 21.23 -2.70 3.73
C GLY A 98 20.78 -1.25 3.74
N ILE A 99 19.47 -1.03 3.80
CA ILE A 99 18.85 0.30 3.86
C ILE A 99 18.65 0.70 5.33
N SER A 100 19.17 1.86 5.74
CA SER A 100 18.86 2.40 7.07
C SER A 100 17.36 2.67 7.19
N CYS A 101 16.73 2.12 8.23
CA CYS A 101 15.34 2.45 8.56
C CYS A 101 15.25 3.80 9.27
N THR A 102 16.24 4.21 10.06
CA THR A 102 16.18 5.53 10.72
C THR A 102 16.79 6.59 9.83
N ASN A 103 15.95 7.50 9.33
CA ASN A 103 16.33 8.59 8.45
C ASN A 103 15.82 9.93 8.99
N THR A 104 16.68 10.94 8.96
CA THR A 104 16.30 12.34 9.16
C THR A 104 16.28 13.05 7.82
N PHE A 105 15.15 13.65 7.48
CA PHE A 105 14.97 14.45 6.27
C PHE A 105 14.83 15.92 6.66
N ASP A 106 15.73 16.78 6.17
CA ASP A 106 15.58 18.23 6.29
C ASP A 106 15.11 18.81 4.96
N PHE A 107 14.10 19.67 5.03
CA PHE A 107 13.47 20.31 3.88
C PHE A 107 13.75 21.81 3.90
N ARG A 108 14.32 22.31 2.81
CA ARG A 108 14.39 23.75 2.53
C ARG A 108 13.23 24.14 1.64
N PHE A 109 12.43 25.10 2.08
CA PHE A 109 11.27 25.59 1.33
C PHE A 109 11.57 26.90 0.62
N GLU A 110 10.87 27.16 -0.48
CA GLU A 110 10.93 28.47 -1.14
C GLU A 110 10.12 29.51 -0.35
N GLY A 111 10.80 30.49 0.23
CA GLY A 111 10.15 31.61 0.93
C GLY A 111 9.48 31.24 2.27
N ALA A 112 9.76 30.06 2.82
CA ALA A 112 9.27 29.62 4.12
C ALA A 112 10.41 29.04 4.98
N PRO A 113 10.26 28.97 6.32
CA PRO A 113 11.28 28.40 7.20
C PRO A 113 11.52 26.91 6.93
N ASP A 114 12.76 26.46 7.08
CA ASP A 114 13.14 25.05 6.93
C ASP A 114 12.33 24.14 7.88
N GLY A 115 12.07 22.90 7.44
CA GLY A 115 11.38 21.87 8.22
C GLY A 115 12.21 20.60 8.33
N ARG A 116 11.85 19.71 9.26
CA ARG A 116 12.52 18.44 9.49
C ARG A 116 11.52 17.32 9.74
N ILE A 117 11.83 16.13 9.25
CA ILE A 117 11.12 14.89 9.57
C ILE A 117 12.14 13.88 10.08
N ILE A 118 11.86 13.24 11.20
CA ILE A 118 12.60 12.08 11.72
C ILE A 118 11.66 10.88 11.54
N ALA A 119 12.04 9.91 10.70
CA ALA A 119 11.21 8.74 10.43
C ALA A 119 12.07 7.47 10.53
N ASN A 120 11.51 6.38 11.05
CA ASN A 120 12.16 5.07 11.09
C ASN A 120 11.64 4.15 9.96
N HIS A 121 11.57 4.70 8.74
CA HIS A 121 11.06 4.03 7.57
C HIS A 121 12.17 3.62 6.58
N CYS A 122 12.20 2.34 6.16
CA CYS A 122 13.14 1.79 5.17
C CYS A 122 12.46 1.12 3.97
N HIS A 123 11.13 0.97 3.92
CA HIS A 123 10.44 0.21 2.87
C HIS A 123 9.00 0.70 2.62
N GLY A 124 8.61 0.91 1.36
CA GLY A 124 7.20 1.12 1.01
C GLY A 124 6.87 2.47 0.39
N GLU A 125 5.57 2.69 0.16
CA GLU A 125 4.99 3.85 -0.52
C GLU A 125 4.54 4.94 0.48
N THR A 126 5.16 4.99 1.68
CA THR A 126 4.71 5.87 2.75
C THR A 126 4.85 7.34 2.35
N HIS A 127 3.80 8.10 2.65
CA HIS A 127 3.69 9.51 2.36
C HIS A 127 3.73 10.32 3.65
N PHE A 128 4.73 11.18 3.80
CA PHE A 128 4.86 12.07 4.95
C PHE A 128 4.49 13.52 4.60
N ALA A 129 4.08 14.29 5.61
CA ALA A 129 3.84 15.72 5.49
C ALA A 129 5.01 16.53 6.07
N ALA A 130 5.71 17.27 5.22
CA ALA A 130 6.77 18.19 5.61
C ALA A 130 6.18 19.58 5.89
N VAL A 131 6.31 20.06 7.13
CA VAL A 131 5.71 21.32 7.57
C VAL A 131 6.82 22.38 7.79
N PRO A 132 6.75 23.54 7.11
CA PRO A 132 7.71 24.63 7.30
C PRO A 132 7.84 25.07 8.76
N GLY A 133 9.08 25.18 9.24
CA GLY A 133 9.40 25.60 10.61
C GLY A 133 9.16 24.55 11.69
N GLN A 134 8.77 23.33 11.35
CA GLN A 134 8.51 22.26 12.32
C GLN A 134 9.48 21.10 12.19
N THR A 135 9.72 20.42 13.31
CA THR A 135 10.29 19.07 13.34
C THR A 135 9.17 18.08 13.63
N VAL A 136 8.92 17.18 12.68
CA VAL A 136 7.93 16.09 12.82
C VAL A 136 8.68 14.81 13.17
N ASP A 137 8.30 14.17 14.27
CA ASP A 137 8.78 12.84 14.64
C ASP A 137 7.73 11.82 14.19
N ALA A 138 8.04 11.10 13.12
CA ALA A 138 7.23 10.09 12.47
C ALA A 138 7.87 8.70 12.63
N GLN A 139 8.42 8.43 13.81
CA GLN A 139 8.85 7.08 14.18
C GLN A 139 7.63 6.19 14.43
N GLU A 140 7.40 5.23 13.54
CA GLU A 140 6.49 4.11 13.74
C GLU A 140 7.07 3.19 14.82
N ARG A 141 6.49 3.22 16.01
CA ARG A 141 6.89 2.24 17.01
C ARG A 141 6.27 0.89 16.65
N HIS A 142 7.09 -0.04 16.15
CA HIS A 142 6.70 -1.44 16.04
C HIS A 142 6.61 -2.05 17.45
N ASP A 143 5.53 -1.76 18.16
CA ASP A 143 5.27 -2.24 19.51
C ASP A 143 4.72 -3.67 19.49
N GLY A 144 5.55 -4.59 18.99
CA GLY A 144 5.34 -6.04 19.14
C GLY A 144 5.83 -6.60 20.48
N ASN A 145 6.12 -5.74 21.46
CA ASN A 145 6.47 -6.16 22.82
C ASN A 145 6.07 -5.06 23.82
N GLU A 146 4.93 -5.23 24.50
CA GLU A 146 4.80 -4.67 25.85
C GLU A 146 5.74 -5.47 26.77
N ASP A 147 6.66 -4.77 27.43
CA ASP A 147 6.88 -4.84 28.88
C ASP A 147 8.09 -4.00 29.28
N VAL A 148 7.88 -2.72 29.58
CA VAL A 148 7.71 -2.21 30.95
C VAL A 148 7.50 -0.70 30.89
N GLY A 149 6.46 -0.25 31.62
CA GLY A 149 6.01 1.14 31.60
C GLY A 149 7.05 2.16 32.07
N PHE A 150 6.87 3.39 31.60
CA PHE A 150 7.53 4.55 32.19
C PHE A 150 6.51 5.64 32.47
N ASN A 151 5.86 5.51 33.62
CA ASN A 151 5.69 6.62 34.53
C ASN A 151 6.17 6.15 35.89
N GLU A 152 6.90 7.03 36.59
CA GLU A 152 7.33 6.90 37.99
C GLU A 152 8.74 6.34 38.28
N LEU A 153 9.74 7.21 38.09
CA LEU A 153 10.96 7.22 38.93
C LEU A 153 10.60 7.67 40.35
N ALA A 154 10.25 6.72 41.23
CA ALA A 154 10.52 6.80 42.66
C ALA A 154 10.45 5.39 43.31
N ARG A 155 11.56 5.00 43.98
CA ARG A 155 11.82 3.75 44.74
C ARG A 155 12.22 2.59 43.81
N GLY A 156 13.36 1.92 43.92
CA GLY A 156 14.14 1.48 45.10
C GLY A 156 14.35 -0.05 44.91
N PRO A 157 15.55 -0.63 45.11
CA PRO A 157 15.92 -1.90 44.49
C PRO A 157 15.54 -3.14 45.32
N GLY A 158 15.17 -4.23 44.65
CA GLY A 158 15.03 -5.56 45.24
C GLY A 158 15.10 -6.69 44.18
N PRO A 159 15.64 -7.89 44.49
CA PRO A 159 16.34 -8.72 43.50
C PRO A 159 15.63 -10.03 43.08
N ALA A 160 16.00 -10.49 41.87
CA ALA A 160 16.17 -11.85 41.31
C ALA A 160 15.20 -13.00 41.69
N THR A 161 14.78 -13.79 40.67
CA THR A 161 15.33 -15.12 40.28
C THR A 161 14.22 -15.98 39.62
N GLY A 162 14.53 -16.72 38.54
CA GLY A 162 13.67 -17.84 38.10
C GLY A 162 13.87 -18.32 36.67
N SER A 163 14.86 -19.19 36.45
CA SER A 163 15.04 -20.01 35.24
C SER A 163 14.18 -21.28 35.33
N GLN A 164 13.58 -21.73 34.21
CA GLN A 164 13.25 -23.14 34.03
C GLN A 164 13.55 -23.61 32.60
N GLN A 165 14.14 -24.81 32.59
CA GLN A 165 14.78 -25.50 31.48
C GLN A 165 13.85 -26.59 30.93
N ALA A 166 14.10 -26.96 29.68
CA ALA A 166 13.33 -27.86 28.83
C ALA A 166 13.10 -29.29 29.36
N THR A 167 12.01 -29.92 28.89
CA THR A 167 11.94 -31.37 28.74
C THR A 167 11.64 -31.75 27.30
N ASP A 168 12.55 -32.58 26.81
CA ASP A 168 12.67 -33.29 25.54
C ASP A 168 11.62 -34.40 25.38
N ARG A 169 11.03 -34.53 24.18
CA ARG A 169 10.52 -35.79 23.60
C ARG A 169 9.90 -35.58 22.20
N GLY A 170 10.47 -36.28 21.21
CA GLY A 170 9.68 -36.96 20.18
C GLY A 170 9.59 -36.28 18.82
N GLU A 171 10.69 -36.31 18.09
CA GLU A 171 10.86 -35.94 16.69
C GLU A 171 10.04 -36.86 15.75
N LEU A 172 9.16 -36.26 14.96
CA LEU A 172 8.59 -36.84 13.74
C LEU A 172 8.87 -35.81 12.63
N GLU A 173 9.97 -36.02 11.91
CA GLU A 173 10.51 -35.11 10.90
C GLU A 173 9.61 -35.13 9.65
N LEU A 174 8.58 -34.29 9.64
CA LEU A 174 7.89 -33.87 8.43
C LEU A 174 8.81 -32.89 7.70
N ALA A 175 9.10 -33.18 6.43
CA ALA A 175 9.87 -32.30 5.56
C ALA A 175 9.41 -30.84 5.71
N PRO A 176 10.33 -29.86 5.80
CA PRO A 176 9.95 -28.47 5.92
C PRO A 176 9.21 -28.06 4.64
N GLY A 177 7.88 -28.00 4.72
CA GLY A 177 7.08 -27.20 3.80
C GLY A 177 7.55 -25.74 3.87
N PRO A 178 7.24 -24.93 2.84
CA PRO A 178 7.58 -23.51 2.86
C PRO A 178 7.09 -22.92 4.19
N ARG A 179 8.03 -22.38 5.00
CA ARG A 179 7.70 -21.71 6.25
C ARG A 179 6.95 -20.44 5.90
N GLN A 180 5.63 -20.55 5.80
CA GLN A 180 4.67 -19.47 5.73
C GLN A 180 4.74 -18.75 7.08
N LYS A 181 5.66 -17.79 7.19
CA LYS A 181 5.85 -16.99 8.40
C LYS A 181 4.56 -16.17 8.56
N SER A 182 3.83 -16.39 9.66
CA SER A 182 2.54 -15.79 9.99
C SER A 182 2.55 -14.26 9.79
N VAL A 183 2.18 -13.83 8.58
CA VAL A 183 1.68 -12.48 8.29
C VAL A 183 0.20 -12.38 8.74
N GLU A 184 -0.33 -13.46 9.31
CA GLU A 184 -1.76 -13.69 9.52
C GLU A 184 -2.30 -12.99 10.79
N ASP A 185 -1.45 -12.76 11.80
CA ASP A 185 -1.85 -12.15 13.07
C ASP A 185 -1.82 -10.62 13.07
N GLN A 186 -1.13 -10.00 12.11
CA GLN A 186 -1.00 -8.53 12.01
C GLN A 186 -2.24 -7.88 11.40
N PHE A 187 -2.99 -8.58 10.54
CA PHE A 187 -4.20 -8.03 9.95
C PHE A 187 -5.35 -7.99 10.96
N LYS A 188 -5.96 -6.82 11.10
CA LYS A 188 -7.11 -6.57 11.96
C LYS A 188 -8.29 -6.10 11.12
N TRP A 189 -9.47 -6.56 11.50
CA TRP A 189 -10.72 -6.01 11.01
C TRP A 189 -10.93 -4.61 11.60
N GLN A 190 -11.39 -3.68 10.78
CA GLN A 190 -11.66 -2.30 11.19
C GLN A 190 -12.97 -1.84 10.54
N PHE A 191 -13.86 -1.23 11.32
CA PHE A 191 -15.05 -0.58 10.83
C PHE A 191 -15.02 0.93 11.11
N SER A 192 -15.37 1.73 10.11
CA SER A 192 -15.54 3.18 10.23
C SER A 192 -16.84 3.63 9.58
N SER A 193 -17.56 4.54 10.22
CA SER A 193 -18.77 5.16 9.67
C SER A 193 -18.84 6.63 10.07
N PRO A 194 -17.99 7.49 9.47
CA PRO A 194 -17.98 8.92 9.78
C PRO A 194 -19.30 9.58 9.36
N ALA A 195 -19.69 10.64 10.09
CA ALA A 195 -20.91 11.37 9.78
C ALA A 195 -20.83 12.03 8.38
N GLY A 196 -21.78 11.71 7.51
CA GLY A 196 -21.81 12.23 6.13
C GLY A 196 -20.94 11.46 5.14
N GLU A 197 -20.23 10.42 5.60
CA GLU A 197 -19.43 9.54 4.74
C GLU A 197 -20.05 8.15 4.63
N ARG A 198 -19.55 7.34 3.69
CA ARG A 198 -20.00 5.97 3.49
C ARG A 198 -19.37 5.07 4.56
N PRO A 199 -20.13 4.11 5.13
CA PRO A 199 -19.52 3.11 6.01
C PRO A 199 -18.47 2.31 5.24
N VAL A 200 -17.34 2.06 5.91
CA VAL A 200 -16.19 1.32 5.38
C VAL A 200 -15.82 0.21 6.37
N LEU A 201 -15.64 -0.99 5.85
CA LEU A 201 -15.05 -2.13 6.53
C LEU A 201 -13.73 -2.46 5.86
N ALA A 202 -12.67 -2.65 6.62
CA ALA A 202 -11.37 -3.04 6.10
C ALA A 202 -10.78 -4.23 6.85
N LEU A 203 -10.00 -5.05 6.15
CA LEU A 203 -9.02 -5.95 6.73
C LEU A 203 -7.64 -5.39 6.36
N ALA A 204 -6.93 -4.87 7.36
CA ALA A 204 -5.70 -4.11 7.18
C ALA A 204 -4.76 -4.35 8.36
N VAL A 205 -3.46 -4.16 8.15
CA VAL A 205 -2.52 -4.06 9.27
C VAL A 205 -2.68 -2.66 9.88
N PRO A 206 -3.06 -2.54 11.17
CA PRO A 206 -3.15 -1.24 11.82
C PRO A 206 -1.87 -0.43 11.63
N GLU A 207 -2.01 0.89 11.50
CA GLU A 207 -0.88 1.83 11.43
C GLU A 207 0.00 1.71 10.17
N THR A 208 -0.37 0.87 9.20
CA THR A 208 0.31 0.78 7.90
C THR A 208 -0.67 1.05 6.74
N ASP A 209 -0.14 1.12 5.54
CA ASP A 209 -0.90 1.15 4.28
C ASP A 209 -1.29 -0.24 3.75
N GLN A 210 -0.93 -1.32 4.48
CA GLN A 210 -1.21 -2.68 4.06
C GLN A 210 -2.69 -3.02 4.28
N VAL A 211 -3.43 -3.01 3.18
CA VAL A 211 -4.86 -3.34 3.16
C VAL A 211 -5.10 -4.50 2.23
N VAL A 212 -5.89 -5.47 2.68
CA VAL A 212 -6.20 -6.70 1.92
C VAL A 212 -7.58 -6.63 1.29
N LEU A 213 -8.52 -6.07 2.04
CA LEU A 213 -9.93 -6.03 1.71
C LEU A 213 -10.51 -4.70 2.17
N VAL A 214 -11.28 -4.05 1.29
CA VAL A 214 -12.08 -2.87 1.64
C VAL A 214 -13.49 -3.07 1.14
N ALA A 215 -14.47 -2.98 2.02
CA ALA A 215 -15.88 -3.01 1.66
C ALA A 215 -16.56 -1.69 2.01
N THR A 216 -17.41 -1.19 1.11
CA THR A 216 -18.19 0.03 1.34
C THR A 216 -19.62 -0.11 0.84
N CYS A 217 -20.57 0.49 1.56
CA CYS A 217 -21.98 0.51 1.17
C CYS A 217 -22.21 1.57 0.09
N LEU A 218 -22.90 1.21 -0.99
CA LEU A 218 -23.34 2.12 -2.04
C LEU A 218 -24.83 2.44 -1.87
N PRO A 219 -25.19 3.60 -1.30
CA PRO A 219 -26.59 3.91 -0.98
C PRO A 219 -27.48 3.85 -2.23
N GLU A 220 -26.95 4.29 -3.36
CA GLU A 220 -27.69 4.48 -4.62
C GLU A 220 -28.13 3.14 -5.22
N THR A 221 -27.37 2.09 -4.95
CA THR A 221 -27.62 0.75 -5.50
C THR A 221 -28.04 -0.26 -4.45
N LYS A 222 -27.99 0.10 -3.15
CA LYS A 222 -28.22 -0.81 -2.03
C LYS A 222 -27.31 -2.05 -2.11
N ARG A 223 -26.07 -1.84 -2.57
CA ARG A 223 -25.06 -2.90 -2.73
C ARG A 223 -23.83 -2.59 -1.90
N ILE A 224 -23.12 -3.63 -1.52
CA ILE A 224 -21.78 -3.55 -0.93
C ILE A 224 -20.77 -3.76 -2.04
N LYS A 225 -19.89 -2.79 -2.24
CA LYS A 225 -18.73 -2.89 -3.13
C LYS A 225 -17.52 -3.31 -2.31
N THR A 226 -16.96 -4.48 -2.61
CA THR A 226 -15.81 -5.05 -1.91
C THR A 226 -14.62 -5.12 -2.87
N PHE A 227 -13.54 -4.44 -2.53
CA PHE A 227 -12.25 -4.47 -3.22
C PHE A 227 -11.35 -5.51 -2.57
N PHE A 228 -10.61 -6.26 -3.40
CA PHE A 228 -9.63 -7.25 -2.97
C PHE A 228 -8.26 -6.80 -3.46
N LEU A 229 -7.42 -6.36 -2.54
CA LEU A 229 -6.12 -5.75 -2.82
C LEU A 229 -4.96 -6.76 -2.78
N MET A 230 -5.20 -7.97 -2.28
CA MET A 230 -4.27 -9.12 -2.28
C MET A 230 -4.11 -9.81 -3.65
N TYR A 231 -4.30 -9.10 -4.75
CA TYR A 231 -4.18 -9.75 -6.06
C TYR A 231 -2.71 -9.85 -6.48
N PRO A 232 -2.28 -10.97 -7.10
CA PRO A 232 -0.90 -11.10 -7.57
C PRO A 232 -0.61 -10.08 -8.68
N ASP A 233 0.57 -9.46 -8.63
CA ASP A 233 1.04 -8.47 -9.63
C ASP A 233 0.91 -8.97 -11.08
N ALA A 234 0.93 -10.30 -11.25
CA ALA A 234 0.86 -11.01 -12.52
C ALA A 234 -0.57 -11.23 -13.06
N LEU A 235 -1.62 -10.56 -12.53
CA LEU A 235 -2.93 -10.58 -13.18
C LEU A 235 -2.81 -10.00 -14.60
N SER A 236 -2.73 -10.91 -15.58
CA SER A 236 -2.57 -10.57 -16.99
C SER A 236 -3.63 -9.56 -17.40
N GLN A 237 -3.18 -8.38 -17.84
CA GLN A 237 -4.07 -7.30 -18.28
C GLN A 237 -5.09 -7.84 -19.29
N GLY A 238 -6.38 -7.77 -18.94
CA GLY A 238 -7.48 -8.19 -19.80
C GLY A 238 -8.21 -9.47 -19.39
N ALA A 239 -7.70 -10.25 -18.42
CA ALA A 239 -8.46 -11.36 -17.85
C ALA A 239 -9.47 -10.86 -16.79
N THR A 240 -10.69 -11.38 -16.82
CA THR A 240 -11.69 -11.16 -15.76
C THR A 240 -11.19 -11.85 -14.48
N PRO A 241 -10.93 -11.12 -13.39
CA PRO A 241 -10.46 -11.73 -12.15
C PRO A 241 -11.56 -12.62 -11.57
N LYS A 242 -11.19 -13.81 -11.13
CA LYS A 242 -12.09 -14.75 -10.44
C LYS A 242 -11.66 -14.88 -9.00
N LEU A 243 -12.51 -14.46 -8.09
CA LEU A 243 -12.32 -14.68 -6.66
C LEU A 243 -12.94 -16.01 -6.28
N THR A 244 -12.16 -16.91 -5.71
CA THR A 244 -12.68 -18.03 -4.93
C THR A 244 -12.35 -17.79 -3.46
N TYR A 245 -13.34 -17.89 -2.58
CA TYR A 245 -13.08 -17.86 -1.14
C TYR A 245 -13.58 -19.13 -0.48
N ARG A 246 -12.93 -19.48 0.62
CA ARG A 246 -13.33 -20.56 1.51
C ARG A 246 -13.21 -20.08 2.95
N VAL A 247 -14.28 -20.20 3.72
CA VAL A 247 -14.24 -19.94 5.16
C VAL A 247 -14.24 -21.28 5.88
N ASP A 248 -13.20 -21.55 6.68
CA ASP A 248 -12.99 -22.83 7.34
C ASP A 248 -13.16 -24.04 6.38
N GLU A 249 -13.99 -25.02 6.74
CA GLU A 249 -14.27 -26.22 5.95
C GLU A 249 -15.49 -26.08 5.02
N THR A 250 -16.03 -24.88 4.84
CA THR A 250 -17.16 -24.66 3.93
C THR A 250 -16.78 -24.96 2.47
N PRO A 251 -17.75 -25.35 1.60
CA PRO A 251 -17.48 -25.44 0.18
C PRO A 251 -16.98 -24.10 -0.38
N PRO A 252 -15.97 -24.10 -1.28
CA PRO A 252 -15.48 -22.87 -1.89
C PRO A 252 -16.58 -22.19 -2.71
N VAL A 253 -16.61 -20.86 -2.69
CA VAL A 253 -17.55 -20.06 -3.49
C VAL A 253 -16.76 -19.16 -4.43
N THR A 254 -17.12 -19.18 -5.72
CA THR A 254 -16.41 -18.46 -6.78
C THR A 254 -17.27 -17.35 -7.39
N TYR A 255 -16.65 -16.20 -7.64
CA TYR A 255 -17.26 -15.03 -8.28
C TYR A 255 -16.37 -14.49 -9.39
N ASP A 256 -16.99 -14.07 -10.49
CA ASP A 256 -16.36 -13.17 -11.45
C ASP A 256 -16.36 -11.75 -10.87
N LEU A 257 -15.20 -11.10 -10.90
CA LEU A 257 -14.99 -9.75 -10.40
C LEU A 257 -14.98 -8.75 -11.56
N GLY A 258 -15.39 -7.52 -11.27
CA GLY A 258 -15.13 -6.37 -12.13
C GLY A 258 -13.81 -5.69 -11.77
N TYR A 259 -13.35 -4.76 -12.60
CA TYR A 259 -12.27 -3.85 -12.25
C TYR A 259 -12.83 -2.45 -12.01
N GLU A 260 -12.45 -1.86 -10.89
CA GLU A 260 -13.02 -0.59 -10.43
C GLU A 260 -11.92 0.33 -9.90
N PRO A 261 -12.03 1.65 -10.09
CA PRO A 261 -11.14 2.58 -9.42
C PRO A 261 -11.38 2.49 -7.91
N LEU A 262 -10.29 2.35 -7.16
CA LEU A 262 -10.31 2.40 -5.70
C LEU A 262 -10.36 3.89 -5.28
N PRO A 263 -11.37 4.34 -4.53
CA PRO A 263 -11.59 5.78 -4.31
C PRO A 263 -10.54 6.45 -3.42
N PHE A 264 -9.66 5.68 -2.79
CA PHE A 264 -8.65 6.14 -1.83
C PHE A 264 -7.22 6.09 -2.37
N PHE A 265 -7.02 5.54 -3.56
CA PHE A 265 -5.68 5.35 -4.14
C PHE A 265 -5.65 5.92 -5.55
N ASP A 266 -4.55 6.58 -5.89
CA ASP A 266 -4.32 7.11 -7.23
C ASP A 266 -4.11 5.96 -8.23
N ASN A 267 -5.22 5.51 -8.79
CA ASN A 267 -5.31 4.93 -10.14
C ASN A 267 -4.89 3.47 -10.41
N PRO A 268 -4.91 2.50 -9.45
CA PRO A 268 -4.99 1.10 -9.82
C PRO A 268 -6.46 0.64 -9.94
N LYS A 269 -6.85 0.18 -11.14
CA LYS A 269 -8.08 -0.60 -11.32
C LYS A 269 -7.97 -1.86 -10.46
N THR A 270 -8.79 -1.93 -9.42
CA THR A 270 -8.74 -3.00 -8.41
C THR A 270 -9.89 -3.98 -8.64
N PRO A 271 -9.68 -5.30 -8.51
CA PRO A 271 -10.76 -6.28 -8.55
C PRO A 271 -11.82 -5.98 -7.50
N ALA A 272 -13.09 -5.89 -7.93
CA ALA A 272 -14.21 -5.55 -7.08
C ALA A 272 -15.40 -6.51 -7.26
N LEU A 273 -15.99 -6.88 -6.13
CA LEU A 273 -17.22 -7.65 -6.04
C LEU A 273 -18.37 -6.75 -5.58
N TYR A 274 -19.51 -6.85 -6.25
CA TYR A 274 -20.74 -6.21 -5.81
C TYR A 274 -21.70 -7.23 -5.22
N THR A 275 -22.04 -7.08 -3.95
CA THR A 275 -23.00 -7.94 -3.23
C THR A 275 -24.11 -7.10 -2.59
N ASN A 276 -25.03 -7.71 -1.85
CA ASN A 276 -25.95 -6.99 -0.97
C ASN A 276 -25.60 -7.28 0.50
N SER A 277 -26.21 -6.55 1.43
CA SER A 277 -26.01 -6.71 2.89
C SER A 277 -26.37 -8.10 3.42
N ARG A 278 -27.18 -8.87 2.68
CA ARG A 278 -27.63 -10.23 3.04
C ARG A 278 -26.79 -11.33 2.40
N HIS A 279 -25.73 -10.97 1.69
CA HIS A 279 -24.90 -11.93 0.99
C HIS A 279 -24.13 -12.82 1.98
N SER A 280 -24.05 -14.12 1.68
CA SER A 280 -23.48 -15.13 2.59
C SER A 280 -22.03 -14.86 2.97
N LEU A 281 -21.25 -14.22 2.09
CA LEU A 281 -19.85 -13.83 2.33
C LEU A 281 -19.68 -13.17 3.72
N PHE A 282 -20.41 -12.09 4.01
CA PHE A 282 -20.21 -11.36 5.27
C PHE A 282 -20.65 -12.16 6.50
N TYR A 283 -21.70 -12.96 6.36
CA TYR A 283 -22.14 -13.85 7.43
C TYR A 283 -21.10 -14.93 7.74
N LEU A 284 -20.48 -15.50 6.71
CA LEU A 284 -19.39 -16.47 6.86
C LEU A 284 -18.16 -15.82 7.47
N LEU A 285 -17.73 -14.67 6.96
CA LEU A 285 -16.59 -13.91 7.51
C LEU A 285 -16.80 -13.55 8.99
N ALA A 286 -18.03 -13.21 9.40
CA ALA A 286 -18.36 -12.85 10.78
C ALA A 286 -18.49 -14.06 11.74
N LYS A 287 -18.48 -15.30 11.24
CA LYS A 287 -18.66 -16.51 12.06
C LYS A 287 -17.49 -17.48 12.00
N GLY A 288 -16.72 -17.44 10.91
CA GLY A 288 -15.62 -18.37 10.70
C GLY A 288 -14.42 -18.06 11.58
N GLN A 289 -13.44 -18.95 11.51
CA GLN A 289 -12.15 -18.79 12.18
C GLN A 289 -11.08 -18.31 11.20
N THR A 290 -11.15 -18.76 9.95
CA THR A 290 -10.18 -18.47 8.90
C THR A 290 -10.89 -18.26 7.57
N VAL A 291 -10.30 -17.41 6.72
CA VAL A 291 -10.70 -17.28 5.32
C VAL A 291 -9.50 -17.46 4.43
N ARG A 292 -9.62 -18.33 3.43
CA ARG A 292 -8.67 -18.47 2.34
C ARG A 292 -9.24 -17.81 1.10
N PHE A 293 -8.46 -16.91 0.51
CA PHE A 293 -8.77 -16.28 -0.76
C PHE A 293 -7.88 -16.82 -1.86
N GLU A 294 -8.48 -17.08 -3.01
CA GLU A 294 -7.82 -17.51 -4.23
C GLU A 294 -8.24 -16.56 -5.36
N MET A 295 -7.29 -16.14 -6.18
CA MET A 295 -7.52 -15.31 -7.36
C MET A 295 -7.10 -16.10 -8.59
N ASN A 296 -8.03 -16.34 -9.52
CA ASN A 296 -7.77 -17.14 -10.74
C ASN A 296 -7.22 -18.56 -10.47
N GLY A 297 -7.54 -19.15 -9.32
CA GLY A 297 -7.09 -20.48 -8.91
C GLY A 297 -5.70 -20.50 -8.25
N GLU A 298 -5.04 -19.35 -8.14
CA GLU A 298 -3.83 -19.18 -7.34
C GLU A 298 -4.23 -18.75 -5.93
N ILE A 299 -3.63 -19.34 -4.91
CA ILE A 299 -3.84 -18.93 -3.52
C ILE A 299 -3.27 -17.53 -3.38
N ALA A 300 -4.15 -16.56 -3.09
CA ALA A 300 -3.74 -15.21 -2.77
C ALA A 300 -3.17 -15.21 -1.35
N ASP A 301 -3.99 -15.56 -0.35
CA ASP A 301 -3.56 -15.65 1.03
C ASP A 301 -4.62 -16.32 1.94
N THR A 302 -4.26 -16.57 3.20
CA THR A 302 -5.15 -17.04 4.27
C THR A 302 -5.12 -16.08 5.45
N PHE A 303 -6.28 -15.69 5.96
CA PHE A 303 -6.40 -14.72 7.05
C PHE A 303 -7.19 -15.27 8.23
N SER A 304 -6.78 -14.84 9.42
CA SER A 304 -7.58 -15.00 10.64
C SER A 304 -8.85 -14.15 10.56
N LEU A 305 -9.96 -14.74 10.99
CA LEU A 305 -11.24 -14.06 11.19
C LEU A 305 -11.44 -13.64 12.67
N SER A 306 -10.38 -13.73 13.48
CA SER A 306 -10.44 -13.27 14.86
C SER A 306 -10.86 -11.79 14.93
N GLY A 307 -11.91 -11.51 15.72
CA GLY A 307 -12.47 -10.16 15.86
C GLY A 307 -13.36 -9.67 14.72
N SER A 308 -13.45 -10.40 13.59
CA SER A 308 -14.23 -9.97 12.42
C SER A 308 -15.69 -9.66 12.73
N ALA A 309 -16.32 -10.48 13.59
CA ALA A 309 -17.71 -10.35 13.97
C ALA A 309 -18.05 -8.98 14.60
N ARG A 310 -17.11 -8.41 15.36
CA ARG A 310 -17.27 -7.12 16.05
C ARG A 310 -17.38 -5.97 15.06
N GLU A 311 -16.66 -6.05 13.95
CA GLU A 311 -16.57 -4.98 12.94
C GLU A 311 -17.58 -5.20 11.79
N ILE A 312 -17.80 -6.45 11.37
CA ILE A 312 -18.71 -6.77 10.25
C ILE A 312 -20.17 -6.50 10.63
N ARG A 313 -20.60 -6.81 11.86
CA ARG A 313 -22.00 -6.60 12.27
C ARG A 313 -22.44 -5.13 12.18
N PRO A 314 -21.75 -4.17 12.83
CA PRO A 314 -22.14 -2.76 12.73
C PRO A 314 -21.99 -2.23 11.30
N PHE A 315 -21.03 -2.75 10.51
CA PHE A 315 -20.95 -2.44 9.08
C PHE A 315 -22.21 -2.87 8.31
N LEU A 316 -22.68 -4.10 8.51
CA LEU A 316 -23.90 -4.59 7.86
C LEU A 316 -25.16 -3.84 8.33
N GLU A 317 -25.23 -3.51 9.61
CA GLU A 317 -26.30 -2.67 10.17
C GLU A 317 -26.32 -1.28 9.52
N ALA A 318 -25.14 -0.64 9.39
CA ALA A 318 -25.00 0.64 8.71
C ALA A 318 -25.39 0.55 7.23
N CYS A 319 -24.96 -0.50 6.52
CA CYS A 319 -25.40 -0.73 5.13
C CYS A 319 -26.91 -0.92 5.04
N HIS A 320 -27.53 -1.66 5.96
CA HIS A 320 -28.98 -1.90 5.96
C HIS A 320 -29.77 -0.62 6.25
N ALA A 321 -29.28 0.25 7.15
CA ALA A 321 -29.91 1.54 7.42
C ALA A 321 -29.97 2.45 6.18
N LEU A 322 -29.03 2.28 5.22
CA LEU A 322 -29.04 2.99 3.94
C LEU A 322 -30.03 2.39 2.92
N GLU A 323 -30.58 1.20 3.18
CA GLU A 323 -31.54 0.54 2.28
C GLU A 323 -32.96 1.10 2.40
N GLY A 324 -33.29 1.77 3.52
CA GLY A 324 -34.64 2.32 3.80
C GLY A 324 -35.67 1.24 4.08
#